data_AF-A0A948AWQ7-F1
#
_entry.id   AF-A0A948AWQ7-F1
#
_cell.length_a   1.000
_cell.length_b   1.000
_cell.length_c   1.000
_cell.angle_alpha   90.00
_cell.angle_beta   90.00
_cell.angle_gamma   90.00
#
_symmetry.space_group_name_H-M   'P 1'
#
loop_
_entity.id
_entity.type
_entity.pdbx_description
1 polymer ?
#
loop_
_entity_poly.entity_id
_entity_poly.type
_entity_poly.pdbx_seq_one_letter_code
_entity_poly.pdbx_strand_id
1 'polypeptide(L)'
;MNLYLRKLVDKLVKTNNKRDMVDLLEALFTPQELRSIPRRLEIIHLIKKGMPQHDIAKKLGVGVATVSRGANEVKLGRFKNV
;
A
#
# COMPACT_ATOMS: atom_id res chain seq x y z
N MET A 1 4.70 2.00 -19.60
CA MET A 1 5.36 1.32 -18.47
C MET A 1 6.78 0.96 -18.90
N ASN A 2 7.81 1.22 -18.08
CA ASN A 2 9.19 0.85 -18.45
C ASN A 2 9.41 -0.68 -18.32
N LEU A 3 10.47 -1.18 -18.94
CA LEU A 3 10.76 -2.62 -18.99
C LEU A 3 10.94 -3.23 -17.59
N TYR A 4 11.65 -2.53 -16.69
CA TYR A 4 11.95 -3.04 -15.35
C TYR A 4 10.70 -3.14 -14.47
N LEU A 5 9.82 -2.14 -14.51
CA LEU A 5 8.54 -2.15 -13.79
C LEU A 5 7.65 -3.27 -14.31
N ARG A 6 7.62 -3.51 -15.64
CA ARG A 6 6.90 -4.65 -16.22
C ARG A 6 7.41 -5.97 -15.65
N LYS A 7 8.73 -6.19 -15.64
CA LYS A 7 9.34 -7.42 -15.10
C LYS A 7 9.03 -7.62 -13.62
N LEU A 8 9.05 -6.54 -12.82
CA LEU A 8 8.69 -6.59 -11.41
C LEU A 8 7.23 -7.00 -11.23
N VAL A 9 6.30 -6.36 -11.95
CA VAL A 9 4.87 -6.71 -11.90
C VAL A 9 4.65 -8.17 -12.31
N ASP A 10 5.26 -8.61 -13.41
CA ASP A 10 5.16 -10.00 -13.88
C ASP A 10 5.67 -10.99 -12.83
N LYS A 11 6.74 -10.66 -12.12
CA LYS A 11 7.26 -11.51 -11.04
C LYS A 11 6.32 -11.55 -9.83
N LEU A 12 5.78 -10.41 -9.41
CA LEU A 12 4.81 -10.34 -8.31
C LEU A 12 3.53 -11.12 -8.64
N VAL A 13 2.99 -10.97 -9.85
CA VAL A 13 1.76 -11.66 -10.28
C VAL A 13 1.96 -13.18 -10.40
N LYS A 14 3.15 -13.66 -10.76
CA LYS A 14 3.44 -15.11 -10.86
C LYS A 14 3.63 -15.80 -9.51
N THR A 15 3.90 -15.06 -8.45
CA THR A 15 4.11 -15.62 -7.11
C THR A 15 2.77 -15.84 -6.42
N ASN A 16 2.25 -17.07 -6.50
CA ASN A 16 0.86 -17.39 -6.13
C ASN A 16 0.68 -17.99 -4.72
N ASN A 17 1.74 -18.07 -3.91
CA ASN A 17 1.64 -18.52 -2.53
C ASN A 17 2.21 -17.48 -1.56
N LYS A 18 1.63 -17.45 -0.35
CA LYS A 18 1.92 -16.41 0.65
C LYS A 18 3.37 -16.47 1.12
N ARG A 19 3.93 -17.67 1.28
CA ARG A 19 5.30 -17.86 1.78
C ARG A 19 6.32 -17.25 0.81
N ASP A 20 6.27 -17.67 -0.46
CA ASP A 20 7.19 -17.18 -1.48
C ASP A 20 7.02 -15.68 -1.74
N MET A 21 5.81 -15.15 -1.57
CA MET A 21 5.58 -13.70 -1.66
C MET A 21 6.24 -12.96 -0.49
N VAL A 22 6.13 -13.47 0.74
CA VAL A 22 6.82 -12.87 1.89
C VAL A 22 8.33 -12.87 1.67
N ASP A 23 8.91 -14.02 1.31
CA ASP A 23 10.34 -14.16 1.05
C ASP A 23 10.80 -13.20 -0.07
N LEU A 24 9.99 -13.04 -1.13
CA LEU A 24 10.26 -12.10 -2.21
C LEU A 24 10.24 -10.64 -1.75
N LEU A 25 9.23 -10.24 -0.98
CA LEU A 25 9.09 -8.86 -0.50
C LEU A 25 10.19 -8.50 0.51
N GLU A 26 10.57 -9.45 1.37
CA GLU A 26 11.67 -9.28 2.32
C GLU A 26 13.04 -9.14 1.64
N ALA A 27 13.25 -9.84 0.52
CA ALA A 27 14.46 -9.69 -0.28
C ALA A 27 14.51 -8.37 -1.08
N LEU A 28 13.35 -7.83 -1.47
CA LEU A 28 13.27 -6.62 -2.31
C LEU A 28 13.24 -5.31 -1.53
N PHE A 29 12.69 -5.33 -0.32
CA PHE A 29 12.40 -4.11 0.43
C PHE A 29 13.18 -4.02 1.73
N THR A 30 13.46 -2.79 2.12
CA THR A 30 14.03 -2.51 3.44
C THR A 30 13.01 -2.81 4.55
N PRO A 31 13.47 -3.08 5.79
CA PRO A 31 12.57 -3.23 6.94
C PRO A 31 11.64 -2.01 7.15
N GLN A 32 12.08 -0.81 6.79
CA GLN A 32 11.26 0.40 6.88
C GLN A 32 10.14 0.43 5.84
N GLU A 33 10.41 -0.01 4.60
CA GLU A 33 9.42 -0.13 3.54
C GLU A 33 8.37 -1.20 3.88
N LEU A 34 8.81 -2.36 4.38
CA LEU A 34 7.91 -3.42 4.85
C LEU A 34 6.98 -2.98 5.98
N ARG A 35 7.36 -1.98 6.77
CA ARG A 35 6.48 -1.37 7.79
C ARG A 35 5.56 -0.29 7.25
N SER A 36 6.00 0.45 6.23
CA SER A 36 5.30 1.67 5.76
C SER A 36 4.37 1.41 4.58
N ILE A 37 4.71 0.50 3.67
CA ILE A 37 3.86 0.15 2.52
C ILE A 37 2.53 -0.48 2.98
N PRO A 38 2.50 -1.49 3.88
CA PRO A 38 1.23 -2.05 4.34
C PRO A 38 0.35 -1.03 5.07
N ARG A 39 0.94 -0.10 5.82
CA ARG A 39 0.18 1.00 6.44
C ARG A 39 -0.51 1.89 5.40
N ARG A 40 0.13 2.13 4.24
CA ARG A 40 -0.52 2.87 3.16
C ARG A 40 -1.74 2.12 2.63
N LEU A 41 -1.65 0.80 2.45
CA LEU A 41 -2.82 -0.01 2.06
C LEU A 41 -3.94 0.07 3.10
N GLU A 42 -3.62 0.00 4.39
CA GLU A 42 -4.61 0.11 5.46
C GLU A 42 -5.27 1.50 5.51
N ILE A 43 -4.51 2.58 5.26
CA ILE A 43 -5.07 3.93 5.11
C ILE A 43 -6.14 3.94 4.00
N ILE A 44 -5.84 3.38 2.83
CA ILE A 44 -6.78 3.34 1.70
C ILE A 44 -8.04 2.53 2.07
N HIS A 45 -7.86 1.37 2.71
CA HIS A 45 -8.97 0.53 3.18
C HIS A 45 -9.91 1.28 4.13
N LEU A 46 -9.36 1.98 5.12
CA LEU A 46 -10.16 2.74 6.09
C LEU A 46 -10.85 3.95 5.46
N ILE A 47 -10.20 4.64 4.51
CA ILE A 47 -10.82 5.73 3.75
C ILE A 47 -12.03 5.19 2.96
N LYS A 48 -11.88 4.05 2.29
CA LYS A 48 -12.97 3.42 1.53
C LYS A 48 -14.12 2.96 2.41
N LYS A 49 -13.85 2.64 3.68
CA LYS A 49 -14.87 2.36 4.70
C LYS A 49 -15.56 3.61 5.25
N GLY A 50 -15.22 4.80 4.77
CA GLY A 50 -15.82 6.07 5.21
C GLY A 50 -15.28 6.57 6.55
N MET A 51 -14.17 6.03 7.06
CA MET A 51 -13.59 6.51 8.32
C MET A 51 -13.02 7.93 8.13
N PRO A 52 -13.30 8.88 9.05
CA PRO A 52 -12.73 10.22 8.99
C PRO A 52 -11.19 10.20 9.03
N GLN A 53 -10.54 11.08 8.27
CA GLN A 53 -9.08 11.07 8.14
C GLN A 53 -8.34 11.27 9.47
N HIS A 54 -8.90 12.06 10.39
CA HIS A 54 -8.32 12.28 11.71
C HIS A 54 -8.35 11.02 12.58
N ASP A 55 -9.43 10.24 12.50
CA ASP A 55 -9.55 8.96 13.21
C ASP A 55 -8.61 7.91 12.65
N ILE A 56 -8.44 7.87 11.32
CA ILE A 56 -7.44 7.00 10.67
C ILE A 56 -6.04 7.35 11.15
N ALA A 57 -5.70 8.64 11.19
CA ALA A 57 -4.39 9.12 11.64
C ALA A 57 -4.10 8.68 13.08
N LYS A 58 -5.08 8.87 13.99
CA LYS A 58 -4.99 8.42 15.39
C LYS A 58 -4.87 6.90 15.49
N LYS A 59 -5.72 6.15 14.77
CA LYS A 59 -5.76 4.68 14.79
C LYS A 59 -4.45 4.06 14.31
N LEU A 60 -3.84 4.60 13.26
CA LEU A 60 -2.62 4.05 12.66
C LEU A 60 -1.32 4.68 13.20
N GLY A 61 -1.42 5.66 14.09
CA GLY A 61 -0.27 6.38 14.64
C GLY A 61 0.53 7.11 13.56
N VAL A 62 -0.15 7.72 12.59
CA VAL A 62 0.47 8.47 11.49
C VAL A 62 -0.03 9.92 11.48
N GLY A 63 0.77 10.83 10.92
CA GLY A 63 0.31 12.22 10.73
C GLY A 63 -0.87 12.33 9.77
N VAL A 64 -1.78 13.27 10.03
CA VAL A 64 -2.97 13.53 9.20
C VAL A 64 -2.59 13.77 7.73
N ALA A 65 -1.49 14.48 7.47
CA ALA A 65 -1.00 14.72 6.10
C ALA A 65 -0.73 13.41 5.32
N THR A 66 -0.33 12.33 6.00
CA THR A 66 -0.15 11.01 5.37
C THR A 66 -1.47 10.41 4.94
N VAL A 67 -2.51 10.55 5.76
CA VAL A 67 -3.87 10.09 5.44
C VAL A 67 -4.46 10.93 4.30
N SER A 68 -4.30 12.26 4.34
CA SER A 68 -4.79 13.15 3.28
C SER A 68 -4.18 12.85 1.91
N ARG A 69 -2.88 12.48 1.86
CA ARG A 69 -2.26 11.98 0.62
C ARG A 69 -2.96 10.71 0.13
N GLY A 70 -3.21 9.75 1.01
CA GLY A 70 -3.96 8.54 0.67
C GLY A 70 -5.36 8.84 0.11
N ALA A 71 -6.09 9.77 0.75
CA ALA A 71 -7.41 10.20 0.30
C ALA A 71 -7.39 10.83 -1.10
N ASN A 72 -6.36 11.62 -1.41
CA ASN A 72 -6.18 12.17 -2.74
C ASN A 72 -5.97 11.08 -3.81
N GLU A 73 -5.19 10.03 -3.51
CA GLU A 73 -4.99 8.91 -4.43
C GLU A 73 -6.29 8.13 -4.70
N VAL A 74 -7.14 7.96 -3.68
CA VAL A 74 -8.48 7.38 -3.84
C VAL A 74 -9.35 8.27 -4.74
N LYS A 75 -9.34 9.59 -4.51
CA LYS A 75 -10.08 10.56 -5.32
C LYS A 75 -9.64 10.56 -6.79
N LEU A 76 -8.34 10.36 -7.05
CA LEU A 76 -7.78 10.21 -8.39
C LEU A 76 -8.11 8.85 -9.04
N GLY A 77 -8.77 7.93 -8.33
CA GLY A 77 -9.18 6.64 -8.88
C GLY A 77 -8.04 5.64 -9.04
N ARG A 78 -6.89 5.85 -8.38
CA ARG A 78 -5.72 4.95 -8.47
C ARG A 78 -5.89 3.64 -7.70
N PHE A 79 -6.80 3.62 -6.74
CA PHE A 79 -7.13 2.44 -5.93
C PHE A 79 -8.52 1.87 -6.25
N LYS A 80 -8.98 1.91 -7.50
CA LYS A 80 -10.34 1.41 -7.84
C LYS A 80 -10.54 -0.07 -7.47
N ASN A 81 -9.56 -0.92 -7.74
CA ASN A 81 -9.66 -2.38 -7.62
C ASN A 81 -8.97 -2.96 -6.37
N VAL A 82 -8.59 -2.11 -5.42
CA VAL A 82 -7.88 -2.49 -4.18
C VAL A 82 -8.77 -2.33 -2.97
#